data_AF-A0AB39LFN1-F1
#
_entry.id   AF-A0AB39LFN1-F1
#
_cell.length_a   1.000
_cell.length_b   1.000
_cell.length_c   1.000
_cell.angle_alpha   90.00
_cell.angle_beta   90.00
_cell.angle_gamma   90.00
#
_symmetry.space_group_name_H-M   'P 1'
#
loop_
_entity.id
_entity.type
_entity.pdbx_description
1 polymer ?
#
loop_
_entity_poly.entity_id
_entity_poly.type
_entity_poly.pdbx_seq_one_letter_code
_entity_poly.pdbx_strand_id
1 'polypeptide(L)'
;MFGLSELAIILIVVIVIVLARKGPELARNAGKSARILKAEARAMKEAEKQQQTDMPPRIIRGETIQAQTDHPHPDGHRDTGRP
;
A
#
# COMPACT_ATOMS: atom_id res chain seq x y z
N MET A 1 -16.32 -19.78 -33.52
CA MET A 1 -15.60 -18.50 -33.27
C MET A 1 -16.11 -17.86 -31.97
N PHE A 2 -16.27 -18.64 -30.90
CA PHE A 2 -16.96 -18.23 -29.66
C PHE A 2 -16.21 -18.81 -28.47
N GLY A 3 -15.15 -18.12 -28.04
CA GLY A 3 -14.30 -18.60 -26.95
C GLY A 3 -13.48 -17.45 -26.40
N LEU A 4 -12.58 -16.90 -27.21
CA LEU A 4 -11.79 -15.72 -26.82
C LEU A 4 -12.63 -14.45 -26.80
N SER A 5 -13.56 -14.25 -27.74
CA SER A 5 -14.37 -13.03 -27.81
C SER A 5 -15.34 -12.90 -26.64
N GLU A 6 -16.03 -13.97 -26.23
CA GLU A 6 -16.88 -13.92 -25.03
C GLU A 6 -16.06 -13.79 -23.75
N LEU A 7 -14.92 -14.49 -23.64
CA LEU A 7 -14.04 -14.36 -22.48
C LEU A 7 -13.47 -12.93 -22.37
N ALA A 8 -13.13 -12.31 -23.50
CA ALA A 8 -12.68 -10.92 -23.55
C ALA A 8 -13.78 -9.96 -23.09
N ILE A 9 -15.03 -10.17 -23.53
CA ILE A 9 -16.15 -9.34 -23.08
C ILE A 9 -16.39 -9.50 -21.58
N ILE A 10 -16.42 -10.74 -21.08
CA ILE A 10 -16.59 -11.01 -19.64
C ILE A 10 -15.44 -10.38 -18.84
N LEU A 11 -14.21 -10.51 -19.31
CA LEU A 11 -13.04 -9.92 -18.66
C LEU A 11 -13.14 -8.39 -18.60
N ILE A 12 -13.54 -7.74 -19.68
CA ILE A 12 -13.76 -6.28 -19.71
C ILE A 12 -14.80 -5.88 -18.67
N VAL A 13 -15.94 -6.58 -18.61
CA VAL A 13 -17.00 -6.29 -17.63
C VAL A 13 -16.49 -6.45 -16.20
N VAL A 14 -15.74 -7.53 -15.91
CA VAL A 14 -15.13 -7.75 -14.60
C VAL A 14 -14.15 -6.63 -14.24
N ILE A 15 -13.28 -6.22 -15.18
CA ILE A 15 -12.33 -5.12 -14.97
C ILE A 15 -13.07 -3.83 -14.65
N VAL A 16 -14.13 -3.47 -15.39
CA VAL A 16 -14.91 -2.26 -15.14
C VAL A 16 -15.52 -2.26 -13.72
N ILE A 17 -16.09 -3.38 -13.29
CA ILE A 17 -16.67 -3.52 -11.94
C ILE A 17 -15.58 -3.39 -10.87
N VAL A 18 -14.42 -4.03 -11.07
CA VAL A 18 -13.30 -3.98 -10.12
C VAL A 18 -12.70 -2.58 -10.05
N LEU A 19 -12.51 -1.89 -11.17
CA LEU A 19 -11.98 -0.53 -11.18
C LEU A 19 -12.93 0.45 -10.50
N ALA A 20 -14.24 0.33 -10.73
CA ALA A 20 -15.23 1.18 -10.08
C ALA A 20 -15.32 0.95 -8.56
N ARG A 21 -15.24 -0.31 -8.10
CA ARG A 21 -15.43 -0.66 -6.68
C ARG A 21 -14.14 -0.69 -5.87
N LYS A 22 -13.06 -1.23 -6.44
CA LYS A 22 -11.78 -1.48 -5.76
C LYS A 22 -10.62 -0.66 -6.32
N GLY A 23 -10.74 -0.07 -7.51
CA GLY A 23 -9.73 0.83 -8.06
C GLY A 23 -9.26 1.93 -7.09
N PRO A 24 -10.16 2.71 -6.44
CA PRO A 24 -9.75 3.77 -5.53
C PRO A 24 -9.06 3.22 -4.26
N GLU A 25 -9.54 2.10 -3.71
CA GLU A 25 -8.90 1.45 -2.57
C GLU A 25 -7.52 0.88 -2.92
N LEU A 26 -7.39 0.21 -4.06
CA LEU A 26 -6.14 -0.34 -4.55
C LEU A 26 -5.12 0.77 -4.83
N ALA A 27 -5.53 1.88 -5.45
CA ALA A 27 -4.67 3.04 -5.67
C ALA A 27 -4.23 3.69 -4.36
N ARG A 28 -5.14 3.79 -3.37
CA ARG A 28 -4.83 4.37 -2.05
C ARG A 28 -3.87 3.48 -1.25
N ASN A 29 -4.04 2.16 -1.30
CA ASN A 29 -3.18 1.21 -0.59
C ASN A 29 -1.83 1.05 -1.28
N ALA A 30 -1.81 0.92 -2.61
CA ALA A 30 -0.57 0.90 -3.39
C ALA A 30 0.21 2.21 -3.26
N GLY A 31 -0.47 3.36 -3.20
CA GLY A 31 0.18 4.67 -3.02
C GLY A 31 0.92 4.81 -1.69
N LYS A 32 0.37 4.27 -0.60
CA LYS A 32 1.04 4.25 0.71
C LYS A 32 2.34 3.44 0.66
N SER A 33 2.29 2.21 0.17
CA SER A 33 3.47 1.35 0.07
C SER A 33 4.49 1.84 -0.98
N ALA A 34 4.00 2.36 -2.11
CA ALA A 34 4.85 2.92 -3.16
C ALA A 34 5.64 4.14 -2.69
N ARG A 35 5.10 4.94 -1.75
CA ARG A 35 5.84 6.06 -1.17
C ARG A 35 7.04 5.60 -0.35
N ILE A 36 6.88 4.52 0.43
CA ILE A 36 7.97 3.91 1.20
C ILE A 36 9.00 3.35 0.23
N LEU A 37 8.58 2.50 -0.71
CA LEU A 37 9.45 1.93 -1.73
C LEU A 37 10.18 3.00 -2.55
N LYS A 38 9.54 4.13 -2.85
CA LYS A 38 10.16 5.27 -3.56
C LYS A 38 11.21 5.98 -2.70
N ALA A 39 10.99 6.10 -1.40
CA ALA A 39 11.97 6.68 -0.47
C ALA A 39 13.17 5.75 -0.30
N GLU A 40 12.93 4.45 -0.13
CA GLU A 40 13.98 3.43 -0.06
C GLU A 40 14.78 3.35 -1.36
N ALA A 41 14.11 3.31 -2.52
CA ALA A 41 14.78 3.30 -3.82
C ALA A 41 15.60 4.58 -4.08
N ARG A 42 15.16 5.73 -3.55
CA ARG A 42 15.95 6.98 -3.62
C ARG A 42 17.18 6.91 -2.75
N ALA A 43 17.05 6.44 -1.50
CA ALA A 43 18.18 6.25 -0.61
C ALA A 43 19.20 5.26 -1.20
N MET A 44 18.75 4.19 -1.86
CA MET A 44 19.63 3.27 -2.58
C MET A 44 20.36 3.96 -3.74
N LYS A 45 19.68 4.77 -4.55
CA LYS A 45 20.31 5.51 -5.65
C LYS A 45 21.29 6.58 -5.18
N GLU A 46 20.99 7.28 -4.09
CA GLU A 46 21.88 8.28 -3.49
C GLU A 46 23.10 7.61 -2.85
N ALA A 47 22.89 6.49 -2.15
CA ALA A 47 23.97 5.65 -1.65
C ALA A 47 24.83 5.11 -2.79
N GLU A 48 24.24 4.62 -3.89
CA GLU A 48 24.99 4.15 -5.07
C GLU A 48 25.85 5.26 -5.69
N LYS A 49 25.33 6.50 -5.73
CA LYS A 49 26.07 7.68 -6.18
C LYS A 49 27.19 8.10 -5.21
N GLN A 50 27.03 7.86 -3.91
CA GLN A 50 28.03 8.14 -2.88
C GLN A 50 29.06 7.00 -2.73
N GLN A 51 28.67 5.76 -2.99
CA GLN A 51 29.53 4.57 -2.97
C GLN A 51 30.55 4.59 -4.12
N GLN A 52 30.28 5.34 -5.19
CA GLN A 52 31.26 5.63 -6.23
C GLN A 52 32.44 6.48 -5.74
N THR A 53 32.40 7.04 -4.52
CA THR A 53 33.48 7.90 -4.00
C THR A 53 34.25 7.35 -2.81
N ASP A 54 33.70 6.53 -1.90
CA ASP A 54 34.53 5.86 -0.87
C ASP A 54 33.71 4.91 0.05
N MET A 55 34.37 3.85 0.55
CA MET A 55 34.02 2.96 1.69
C MET A 55 33.32 1.59 1.47
N PRO A 56 33.62 0.57 2.32
CA PRO A 56 33.08 -0.80 2.26
C PRO A 56 31.64 -0.94 2.83
N PRO A 57 30.87 -1.99 2.45
CA PRO A 57 29.44 -2.06 2.67
C PRO A 57 29.07 -2.37 4.14
N ARG A 58 28.20 -1.54 4.75
CA ARG A 58 27.54 -1.83 6.04
C ARG A 58 26.09 -2.27 5.82
N ILE A 59 25.71 -3.37 6.45
CA ILE A 59 24.39 -3.99 6.36
C ILE A 59 23.47 -3.37 7.42
N ILE A 60 22.36 -2.75 6.99
CA ILE A 60 21.33 -2.21 7.89
C ILE A 60 20.15 -3.19 7.90
N ARG A 61 19.82 -3.74 9.08
CA ARG A 61 18.71 -4.70 9.29
C ARG A 61 17.39 -3.94 9.34
N GLY A 62 16.48 -4.24 8.41
CA GLY A 62 15.14 -3.64 8.38
C GLY A 62 14.24 -4.23 9.46
N GLU A 63 13.67 -3.35 10.30
CA GLU A 63 12.60 -3.67 11.24
C GLU A 63 11.28 -3.16 10.65
N THR A 64 10.27 -4.04 10.51
CA THR A 64 8.97 -3.69 9.91
C THR A 64 7.96 -3.32 10.99
N ILE A 65 7.45 -2.08 10.95
CA ILE A 65 6.37 -1.63 11.85
C ILE A 65 5.04 -2.25 11.39
N GLN A 66 4.37 -2.98 12.29
CA GLN A 66 3.08 -3.61 12.05
C GLN A 66 1.97 -2.56 11.91
N ALA A 67 1.17 -2.66 10.84
CA ALA A 67 0.09 -1.73 10.52
C ALA A 67 -0.96 -1.66 11.64
N GLN A 68 -1.01 -0.53 12.33
CA GLN A 68 -2.04 -0.21 13.31
C GLN A 68 -3.38 -0.02 12.59
N THR A 69 -4.25 -1.01 12.72
CA THR A 69 -5.63 -0.94 12.26
C THR A 69 -6.41 -0.17 13.32
N ASP A 70 -6.76 1.07 13.01
CA ASP A 70 -7.68 1.89 13.80
C ASP A 70 -8.95 1.08 14.11
N HIS A 71 -9.05 0.56 15.33
CA HIS A 71 -10.32 0.13 15.89
C HIS A 71 -11.06 1.39 16.33
N PRO A 72 -12.23 1.72 15.75
CA PRO A 72 -13.10 2.72 16.36
C PRO A 72 -13.60 2.14 17.68
N HIS A 73 -13.11 2.67 18.80
CA HIS A 73 -13.66 2.41 20.13
C HIS A 73 -15.02 3.13 20.23
N PRO A 74 -16.15 2.44 20.36
CA PRO A 74 -17.40 3.10 20.68
C PRO A 74 -17.40 3.31 22.20
N ASP A 75 -16.90 4.46 22.65
CA ASP A 75 -17.17 4.95 24.00
C ASP A 75 -18.65 5.36 24.09
N GLY A 76 -19.51 4.35 24.19
CA GLY A 76 -20.90 4.48 24.54
C GLY A 76 -21.06 4.69 26.04
N HIS A 77 -21.72 5.79 26.39
CA HIS A 77 -22.38 6.04 27.67
C HIS A 77 -21.48 6.27 28.90
N ARG A 78 -21.07 7.52 29.09
CA ARG A 78 -21.04 8.12 30.44
C ARG A 78 -22.46 8.55 30.79
N ASP A 79 -23.24 7.62 31.32
CA ASP A 79 -24.46 7.93 32.05
C ASP A 79 -24.06 8.49 33.42
N THR A 80 -24.04 9.81 33.51
CA THR A 80 -23.82 10.55 34.75
C THR A 80 -25.08 10.49 35.61
N GLY A 81 -25.24 9.39 36.34
CA GLY A 81 -26.33 9.20 37.30
C GLY A 81 -25.82 8.97 38.73
N ARG A 82 -25.69 10.06 39.51
CA ARG A 82 -25.89 10.16 40.98
C ARG A 82 -25.37 11.51 41.51
N PRO A 83 -25.81 12.01 42.67
CA PRO A 83 -26.76 11.45 43.66
C PRO A 83 -28.21 11.92 43.54
#